data_AF-A0AAD4LHV8-F1
#
_entry.id   AF-A0AAD4LHV8-F1
#
_cell.length_a   1.000
_cell.length_b   1.000
_cell.length_c   1.000
_cell.angle_alpha   90.00
_cell.angle_beta   90.00
_cell.angle_gamma   90.00
#
_symmetry.space_group_name_H-M   'P 1'
#
loop_
_entity.id
_entity.type
_entity.pdbx_description
1 polymer ?
#
loop_
_entity_poly.entity_id
_entity_poly.type
_entity_poly.pdbx_seq_one_letter_code
_entity_poly.pdbx_strand_id
1 'polypeptide(L)'
;MPGGLAEQERGAIELFGRADRVVPHTNSVRKHALSHAIKLAHSHHTSLRRMAASNIAKFFKAFPDLEEDAINAVYDLCEDQDPNIRIEGYKAIVRMSEEQPRWLERNVDVLVQLLQSDEPEEVAVVKMALIQHLELDSKVTLGVLCDQIVPPDDPMEDEDKTIRERLRALVVAFLAQDARKPLLAQLQGQGRGAAEQEDALIDTLIKAVSKSSAADAAKIIEDILVFLPSFNDGRPTRRGNELVHLLLTRAASALREDLAPGRNPASLEQSRGYLGLSDLLCRAKGAADPAQLLRFYCTSSLMGKMTLGRLSQDSRAFFVARLAGALAACDRQKSPESSELASMRRQVVDALSVILPFFIQVAPSDAQAWGSCEILLQTCQQVGGP
;
A
#
# COMPACT_ATOMS: atom_id res chain seq x y z
N MET A 1 -35.46 38.79 23.29
CA MET A 1 -35.12 37.40 23.66
C MET A 1 -34.96 36.64 22.36
N PRO A 2 -33.79 36.05 22.05
CA PRO A 2 -33.73 35.11 20.93
C PRO A 2 -34.75 34.00 21.22
N GLY A 3 -35.54 33.63 20.20
CA GLY A 3 -36.55 32.58 20.32
C GLY A 3 -35.97 31.30 20.92
N GLY A 4 -36.76 30.59 21.72
CA GLY A 4 -36.30 29.37 22.40
C GLY A 4 -35.79 28.32 21.41
N LEU A 5 -34.94 27.38 21.84
CA LEU A 5 -34.35 26.33 20.99
C LEU A 5 -35.37 25.66 20.06
N ALA A 6 -36.54 25.28 20.59
CA ALA A 6 -37.61 24.63 19.83
C ALA A 6 -38.18 25.52 18.70
N GLU A 7 -38.16 26.84 18.86
CA GLU A 7 -38.57 27.80 17.82
C GLU A 7 -37.50 27.91 16.73
N GLN A 8 -36.21 27.92 17.12
CA GLN A 8 -35.09 27.92 16.18
C GLN A 8 -35.06 26.63 15.34
N GLU A 9 -35.23 25.47 15.99
CA GLU A 9 -35.32 24.18 15.31
C GLU A 9 -36.49 24.14 14.33
N ARG A 10 -37.68 24.57 14.77
CA ARG A 10 -38.87 24.62 13.90
C ARG A 10 -38.66 25.54 12.70
N GLY A 11 -38.09 26.72 12.93
CA GLY A 11 -37.78 27.67 11.86
C GLY A 11 -36.78 27.10 10.85
N ALA A 12 -35.74 26.42 11.34
CA ALA A 12 -34.75 25.76 10.49
C ALA A 12 -35.36 24.60 9.68
N ILE A 13 -36.20 23.75 10.31
CA ILE A 13 -36.91 22.65 9.62
C ILE A 13 -37.79 23.20 8.50
N GLU A 14 -38.57 24.26 8.79
CA GLU A 14 -39.43 24.87 7.79
C GLU A 14 -38.62 25.47 6.64
N LEU A 15 -37.54 26.20 6.94
CA LEU A 15 -36.67 26.81 5.94
C LEU A 15 -36.03 25.76 5.03
N PHE A 16 -35.45 24.70 5.60
CA PHE A 16 -34.82 23.63 4.83
C PHE A 16 -35.83 22.84 4.01
N GLY A 17 -37.00 22.51 4.57
CA GLY A 17 -38.07 21.84 3.86
C GLY A 17 -38.63 22.67 2.69
N ARG A 18 -38.70 23.99 2.85
CA ARG A 18 -39.06 24.90 1.75
C ARG A 18 -37.99 24.95 0.68
N ALA A 19 -36.71 25.04 1.06
CA ALA A 19 -35.59 25.09 0.12
C ALA A 19 -35.44 23.80 -0.70
N ASP A 20 -35.81 22.65 -0.12
CA ASP A 20 -35.74 21.33 -0.78
C ASP A 20 -36.77 21.17 -1.90
N ARG A 21 -37.96 21.79 -1.75
CA ARG A 21 -39.06 21.74 -2.74
C ARG A 21 -38.86 22.69 -3.93
N VAL A 22 -37.78 23.46 -3.93
CA VAL A 22 -37.56 24.58 -4.85
C VAL A 22 -36.49 24.22 -5.89
N VAL A 23 -36.75 24.58 -7.14
CA VAL A 23 -35.89 24.29 -8.30
C VAL A 23 -34.47 24.88 -8.10
N PRO A 24 -33.39 24.19 -8.53
CA PRO A 24 -32.06 24.36 -7.94
C PRO A 24 -31.31 25.64 -8.30
N HIS A 25 -31.69 26.39 -9.34
CA HIS A 25 -30.85 27.47 -9.88
C HIS A 25 -31.54 28.82 -9.70
N THR A 26 -30.91 29.73 -8.96
CA THR A 26 -31.29 31.13 -8.68
C THR A 26 -32.27 31.43 -7.54
N ASN A 27 -32.69 30.45 -6.73
CA ASN A 27 -33.66 30.76 -5.68
C ASN A 27 -33.02 31.34 -4.40
N SER A 28 -33.39 32.58 -4.07
CA SER A 28 -32.99 33.29 -2.84
C SER A 28 -33.27 32.49 -1.56
N VAL A 29 -34.30 31.63 -1.57
CA VAL A 29 -34.64 30.75 -0.44
C VAL A 29 -33.57 29.68 -0.22
N ARG A 30 -33.04 29.06 -1.28
CA ARG A 30 -31.96 28.06 -1.17
C ARG A 30 -30.66 28.71 -0.72
N LYS A 31 -30.35 29.93 -1.19
CA LYS A 31 -29.19 30.70 -0.74
C LYS A 31 -29.30 31.06 0.75
N HIS A 32 -30.49 31.50 1.17
CA HIS A 32 -30.77 31.79 2.57
C HIS A 32 -30.67 30.53 3.44
N ALA A 33 -31.20 29.39 2.97
CA ALA A 33 -31.08 28.11 3.65
C ALA A 33 -29.62 27.69 3.82
N LEU A 34 -28.78 27.77 2.79
CA LEU A 34 -27.35 27.48 2.91
C LEU A 34 -26.67 28.42 3.92
N SER A 35 -26.89 29.73 3.78
CA SER A 35 -26.31 30.73 4.70
C SER A 35 -26.75 30.50 6.15
N HIS A 36 -27.99 30.06 6.35
CA HIS A 36 -28.52 29.72 7.67
C HIS A 36 -27.88 28.44 8.19
N ALA A 37 -27.75 27.39 7.37
CA ALA A 37 -27.10 26.15 7.75
C ALA A 37 -25.63 26.37 8.16
N ILE A 38 -24.88 27.19 7.43
CA ILE A 38 -23.51 27.59 7.78
C ILE A 38 -23.48 28.24 9.17
N LYS A 39 -24.39 29.18 9.45
CA LYS A 39 -24.50 29.80 10.79
C LYS A 39 -24.84 28.80 11.89
N LEU A 40 -25.70 27.82 11.59
CA LEU A 40 -26.10 26.80 12.56
C LEU A 40 -24.95 25.83 12.91
N ALA A 41 -23.95 25.67 12.03
CA ALA A 41 -22.76 24.86 12.32
C ALA A 41 -22.00 25.34 13.57
N HIS A 42 -22.06 26.65 13.86
CA HIS A 42 -21.43 27.25 15.05
C HIS A 42 -22.40 27.45 16.22
N SER A 43 -23.58 26.83 16.19
CA SER A 43 -24.56 26.97 17.28
C SER A 43 -24.08 26.30 18.57
N HIS A 44 -24.41 26.87 19.72
CA HIS A 44 -24.18 26.20 21.01
C HIS A 44 -25.10 24.97 21.20
N HIS A 45 -26.13 24.81 20.38
CA HIS A 45 -27.07 23.69 20.47
C HIS A 45 -26.71 22.56 19.51
N THR A 46 -26.44 21.38 20.07
CA THR A 46 -26.06 20.15 19.35
C THR A 46 -27.07 19.77 18.25
N SER A 47 -28.37 19.91 18.52
CA SER A 47 -29.42 19.59 17.54
C SER A 47 -29.35 20.49 16.29
N LEU A 48 -29.07 21.78 16.47
CA LEU A 48 -28.92 22.73 15.36
C LEU A 48 -27.65 22.47 14.54
N ARG A 49 -26.54 22.12 15.19
CA ARG A 49 -25.31 21.70 14.50
C ARG A 49 -25.51 20.41 13.69
N ARG A 50 -26.22 19.43 14.26
CA ARG A 50 -26.63 18.22 13.53
C ARG A 50 -27.48 18.56 12.30
N MET A 51 -28.43 19.49 12.44
CA MET A 51 -29.22 19.97 11.30
C MET A 51 -28.34 20.66 10.24
N ALA A 52 -27.30 21.40 10.63
CA ALA A 52 -26.36 22.00 9.69
C ALA A 52 -25.63 20.91 8.88
N ALA A 53 -25.03 19.94 9.55
CA ALA A 53 -24.28 18.84 8.93
C ALA A 53 -25.08 18.11 7.84
N SER A 54 -26.36 17.81 8.11
CA SER A 54 -27.22 17.11 7.15
C SER A 54 -27.74 17.98 5.99
N ASN A 55 -27.59 19.31 6.03
CA ASN A 55 -28.21 20.22 5.05
C ASN A 55 -27.24 21.09 4.25
N ILE A 56 -26.02 21.37 4.72
CA ILE A 56 -25.03 22.18 3.98
C ILE A 56 -24.80 21.60 2.58
N ALA A 57 -24.48 20.30 2.50
CA ALA A 57 -24.19 19.61 1.24
C ALA A 57 -25.37 19.58 0.24
N LYS A 58 -26.61 19.77 0.69
CA LYS A 58 -27.80 19.75 -0.20
C LYS A 58 -27.94 21.02 -1.04
N PHE A 59 -27.39 22.13 -0.55
CA PHE A 59 -27.64 23.45 -1.11
C PHE A 59 -26.39 24.08 -1.73
N PHE A 60 -25.18 23.64 -1.35
CA PHE A 60 -23.93 24.36 -1.65
C PHE A 60 -23.62 24.51 -3.15
N LYS A 61 -23.83 23.47 -3.98
CA LYS A 61 -23.49 23.47 -5.43
C LYS A 61 -24.07 24.64 -6.21
N ALA A 62 -25.24 25.14 -5.81
CA ALA A 62 -25.92 26.21 -6.52
C ALA A 62 -25.35 27.61 -6.24
N PHE A 63 -24.45 27.76 -5.26
CA PHE A 63 -23.98 29.05 -4.77
C PHE A 63 -22.45 29.09 -4.64
N PRO A 64 -21.74 29.28 -5.77
CA PRO A 64 -20.28 29.31 -5.77
C PRO A 64 -19.66 30.33 -4.82
N ASP A 65 -20.36 31.45 -4.58
CA ASP A 65 -19.93 32.50 -3.68
C ASP A 65 -19.96 32.12 -2.20
N LEU A 66 -20.60 31.00 -1.84
CA LEU A 66 -20.69 30.48 -0.47
C LEU A 66 -19.98 29.12 -0.31
N GLU A 67 -19.30 28.60 -1.35
CA GLU A 67 -18.70 27.26 -1.30
C GLU A 67 -17.57 27.16 -0.27
N GLU A 68 -16.71 28.17 -0.17
CA GLU A 68 -15.60 28.20 0.81
C GLU A 68 -16.13 28.23 2.25
N ASP A 69 -17.14 29.08 2.51
CA ASP A 69 -17.78 29.16 3.83
C ASP A 69 -18.49 27.85 4.18
N ALA A 70 -19.14 27.22 3.19
CA ALA A 70 -19.83 25.94 3.36
C ALA A 70 -18.86 24.80 3.69
N ILE A 71 -17.72 24.71 3.00
CA ILE A 71 -16.74 23.65 3.24
C ILE A 71 -16.05 23.83 4.59
N ASN A 72 -15.69 25.07 4.94
CA ASN A 72 -15.08 25.38 6.23
C ASN A 72 -16.04 25.03 7.38
N ALA A 73 -17.33 25.37 7.25
CA ALA A 73 -18.34 24.99 8.24
C ALA A 73 -18.51 23.46 8.39
N VAL A 74 -18.30 22.69 7.31
CA VAL A 74 -18.29 21.21 7.41
C VAL A 74 -17.03 20.70 8.11
N TYR A 75 -15.87 21.32 7.88
CA TYR A 75 -14.64 20.97 8.61
C TYR A 75 -14.77 21.28 10.10
N ASP A 76 -15.35 22.42 10.47
CA ASP A 76 -15.63 22.73 11.88
C ASP A 76 -16.52 21.66 12.54
N LEU A 77 -17.50 21.13 11.81
CA LEU A 77 -18.35 20.04 12.28
C LEU A 77 -17.59 18.70 12.40
N CYS A 78 -16.55 18.49 11.61
CA CYS A 78 -15.66 17.32 11.70
C CYS A 78 -14.77 17.37 12.96
N GLU A 79 -14.60 18.54 13.57
CA GLU A 79 -13.86 18.79 14.80
C GLU A 79 -14.78 19.01 16.02
N ASP A 80 -16.08 18.74 15.88
CA ASP A 80 -17.05 18.92 16.97
C ASP A 80 -16.73 18.06 18.19
N GLN A 81 -17.12 18.51 19.37
CA GLN A 81 -16.95 17.75 20.61
C GLN A 81 -17.87 16.50 20.67
N ASP A 82 -19.03 16.53 20.00
CA ASP A 82 -19.93 15.38 19.89
C ASP A 82 -19.52 14.46 18.72
N PRO A 83 -19.12 13.20 18.97
CA PRO A 83 -18.74 12.25 17.92
C PRO A 83 -19.85 12.02 16.88
N ASN A 84 -21.12 12.12 17.28
CA ASN A 84 -22.23 11.98 16.33
C ASN A 84 -22.30 13.13 15.33
N ILE A 85 -21.88 14.33 15.74
CA ILE A 85 -21.79 15.48 14.82
C ILE A 85 -20.59 15.28 13.89
N ARG A 86 -19.43 14.85 14.40
CA ARG A 86 -18.25 14.55 13.59
C ARG A 86 -18.56 13.53 12.48
N ILE A 87 -19.24 12.43 12.83
CA ILE A 87 -19.70 11.42 11.87
C ILE A 87 -20.61 12.01 10.79
N GLU A 88 -21.52 12.92 11.14
CA GLU A 88 -22.35 13.61 10.14
C GLU A 88 -21.54 14.59 9.27
N GLY A 89 -20.49 15.20 9.84
CA GLY A 89 -19.49 15.97 9.10
C GLY A 89 -18.77 15.13 8.05
N TYR A 90 -18.27 13.94 8.42
CA TYR A 90 -17.59 13.03 7.48
C TYR A 90 -18.52 12.60 6.33
N LYS A 91 -19.79 12.34 6.63
CA LYS A 91 -20.81 12.06 5.59
C LYS A 91 -21.10 13.28 4.71
N ALA A 92 -21.05 14.48 5.29
CA ALA A 92 -21.22 15.73 4.53
C ALA A 92 -20.05 15.95 3.56
N ILE A 93 -18.81 15.63 3.95
CA ILE A 93 -17.64 15.65 3.06
C ILE A 93 -17.90 14.83 1.78
N VAL A 94 -18.36 13.58 1.93
CA VAL A 94 -18.68 12.71 0.77
C VAL A 94 -19.71 13.36 -0.15
N ARG A 95 -20.83 13.83 0.41
CA ARG A 95 -21.89 14.49 -0.37
C ARG A 95 -21.40 15.76 -1.08
N MET A 96 -20.47 16.50 -0.47
CA MET A 96 -19.87 17.67 -1.10
C MET A 96 -18.95 17.29 -2.25
N SER A 97 -18.16 16.22 -2.12
CA SER A 97 -17.35 15.70 -3.23
C SER A 97 -18.20 15.22 -4.40
N GLU A 98 -19.32 14.54 -4.13
CA GLU A 98 -20.28 14.08 -5.15
C GLU A 98 -20.86 15.24 -5.97
N GLU A 99 -21.25 16.31 -5.28
CA GLU A 99 -21.92 17.44 -5.90
C GLU A 99 -20.95 18.37 -6.63
N GLN A 100 -19.73 18.52 -6.11
CA GLN A 100 -18.73 19.47 -6.62
C GLN A 100 -17.32 18.85 -6.61
N PRO A 101 -16.92 18.17 -7.71
CA PRO A 101 -15.68 17.39 -7.77
C PRO A 101 -14.38 18.17 -7.53
N ARG A 102 -14.36 19.50 -7.68
CA ARG A 102 -13.14 20.30 -7.41
C ARG A 102 -12.68 20.20 -5.95
N TRP A 103 -13.58 19.83 -5.03
CA TRP A 103 -13.27 19.68 -3.62
C TRP A 103 -12.75 18.29 -3.27
N LEU A 104 -12.82 17.33 -4.21
CA LEU A 104 -12.56 15.92 -3.97
C LEU A 104 -11.14 15.70 -3.41
N GLU A 105 -10.11 16.29 -4.02
CA GLU A 105 -8.72 16.14 -3.58
C GLU A 105 -8.51 16.61 -2.13
N ARG A 106 -8.97 17.83 -1.80
CA ARG A 106 -8.88 18.39 -0.44
C ARG A 106 -9.69 17.57 0.57
N ASN A 107 -10.87 17.11 0.17
CA ASN A 107 -11.74 16.28 1.00
C ASN A 107 -11.13 14.91 1.30
N VAL A 108 -10.47 14.28 0.32
CA VAL A 108 -9.72 13.05 0.53
C VAL A 108 -8.57 13.30 1.50
N ASP A 109 -7.82 14.39 1.34
CA ASP A 109 -6.70 14.71 2.25
C ASP A 109 -7.19 14.83 3.71
N VAL A 110 -8.29 15.55 3.94
CA VAL A 110 -8.94 15.65 5.26
C VAL A 110 -9.36 14.28 5.79
N LEU A 111 -10.04 13.46 4.97
CA LEU A 111 -10.44 12.11 5.38
C LEU A 111 -9.25 11.21 5.70
N VAL A 112 -8.15 11.34 4.98
CA VAL A 112 -6.91 10.61 5.27
C VAL A 112 -6.35 11.03 6.62
N GLN A 113 -6.31 12.33 6.95
CA GLN A 113 -5.91 12.79 8.28
C GLN A 113 -6.80 12.21 9.39
N LEU A 114 -8.11 12.14 9.14
CA LEU A 114 -9.11 11.61 10.09
C LEU A 114 -8.98 10.10 10.36
N LEU A 115 -8.21 9.34 9.57
CA LEU A 115 -7.86 7.95 9.90
C LEU A 115 -7.11 7.82 11.23
N GLN A 116 -6.53 8.92 11.72
CA GLN A 116 -5.81 8.97 13.00
C GLN A 116 -6.72 9.06 14.22
N SER A 117 -8.05 9.17 14.05
CA SER A 117 -8.99 9.18 15.18
C SER A 117 -8.77 7.96 16.08
N ASP A 118 -8.79 8.18 17.39
CA ASP A 118 -8.69 7.12 18.38
C ASP A 118 -10.03 6.39 18.59
N GLU A 119 -11.12 6.90 18.00
CA GLU A 119 -12.48 6.36 18.10
C GLU A 119 -12.76 5.35 16.97
N PRO A 120 -12.89 4.04 17.24
CA PRO A 120 -13.02 3.02 16.19
C PRO A 120 -14.28 3.17 15.33
N GLU A 121 -15.37 3.67 15.92
CA GLU A 121 -16.62 3.93 15.21
C GLU A 121 -16.46 5.04 14.17
N GLU A 122 -15.69 6.07 14.48
CA GLU A 122 -15.36 7.15 13.55
C GLU A 122 -14.46 6.67 12.43
N VAL A 123 -13.39 5.94 12.78
CA VAL A 123 -12.47 5.36 11.80
C VAL A 123 -13.22 4.47 10.81
N ALA A 124 -14.20 3.69 11.26
CA ALA A 124 -15.04 2.88 10.37
C ALA A 124 -15.82 3.74 9.35
N VAL A 125 -16.37 4.88 9.78
CA VAL A 125 -17.06 5.83 8.89
C VAL A 125 -16.09 6.50 7.93
N VAL A 126 -14.91 6.92 8.40
CA VAL A 126 -13.86 7.54 7.57
C VAL A 126 -13.37 6.58 6.49
N LYS A 127 -13.13 5.31 6.84
CA LYS A 127 -12.76 4.27 5.86
C LYS A 127 -13.85 4.08 4.80
N MET A 128 -15.11 4.08 5.21
CA MET A 128 -16.23 3.99 4.25
C MET A 128 -16.30 5.22 3.34
N ALA A 129 -16.08 6.41 3.89
CA ALA A 129 -16.01 7.65 3.12
C ALA A 129 -14.85 7.61 2.09
N LEU A 130 -13.67 7.13 2.46
CA LEU A 130 -12.54 6.96 1.52
C LEU A 130 -12.85 5.95 0.42
N ILE A 131 -13.54 4.84 0.73
CA ILE A 131 -14.01 3.88 -0.29
C ILE A 131 -14.98 4.55 -1.25
N GLN A 132 -15.93 5.35 -0.75
CA GLN A 132 -16.84 6.12 -1.61
C GLN A 132 -16.07 7.10 -2.50
N HIS A 133 -15.01 7.75 -2.00
CA HIS A 133 -14.17 8.63 -2.82
C HIS A 133 -13.38 7.87 -3.90
N LEU A 134 -12.92 6.65 -3.62
CA LEU A 134 -12.36 5.77 -4.66
C LEU A 134 -13.39 5.53 -5.76
N GLU A 135 -14.66 5.27 -5.41
CA GLU A 135 -15.75 5.09 -6.38
C GLU A 135 -16.08 6.35 -7.19
N LEU A 136 -15.95 7.54 -6.59
CA LEU A 136 -16.19 8.82 -7.26
C LEU A 136 -15.07 9.19 -8.25
N ASP A 137 -13.82 9.16 -7.79
CA ASP A 137 -12.64 9.39 -8.62
C ASP A 137 -11.44 8.66 -8.00
N SER A 138 -11.19 7.46 -8.51
CA SER A 138 -10.07 6.64 -8.05
C SER A 138 -8.71 7.26 -8.38
N LYS A 139 -8.59 8.05 -9.45
CA LYS A 139 -7.31 8.66 -9.83
C LYS A 139 -6.88 9.69 -8.80
N VAL A 140 -7.78 10.63 -8.48
CA VAL A 140 -7.50 11.69 -7.51
C VAL A 140 -7.33 11.10 -6.11
N THR A 141 -8.23 10.20 -5.72
CA THR A 141 -8.19 9.58 -4.40
C THR A 141 -6.90 8.76 -4.18
N LEU A 142 -6.50 7.95 -5.16
CA LEU A 142 -5.24 7.22 -5.09
C LEU A 142 -4.03 8.17 -5.11
N GLY A 143 -4.09 9.30 -5.83
CA GLY A 143 -3.05 10.32 -5.80
C GLY A 143 -2.76 10.80 -4.37
N VAL A 144 -3.80 11.23 -3.65
CA VAL A 144 -3.67 11.70 -2.27
C VAL A 144 -3.19 10.59 -1.34
N LEU A 145 -3.72 9.36 -1.45
CA LEU A 145 -3.27 8.23 -0.63
C LEU A 145 -1.79 7.92 -0.90
N CYS A 146 -1.38 7.94 -2.18
CA CYS A 146 -0.01 7.69 -2.64
C CYS A 146 0.99 8.70 -2.05
N ASP A 147 0.62 9.98 -1.96
CA ASP A 147 1.46 11.03 -1.39
C ASP A 147 1.80 10.78 0.09
N GLN A 148 0.93 10.05 0.82
CA GLN A 148 1.14 9.71 2.23
C GLN A 148 1.98 8.43 2.44
N ILE A 149 2.13 7.57 1.42
CA ILE A 149 2.81 6.26 1.57
C ILE A 149 4.34 6.39 1.48
N VAL A 150 4.83 7.34 0.68
CA VAL A 150 6.26 7.51 0.43
C VAL A 150 6.92 8.23 1.62
N PRO A 151 7.97 7.64 2.23
CA PRO A 151 8.72 8.33 3.27
C PRO A 151 9.28 9.68 2.78
N PRO A 152 9.26 10.73 3.63
CA PRO A 152 9.77 12.05 3.28
C PRO A 152 11.26 11.99 2.98
N ASP A 153 11.73 12.87 2.09
CA ASP A 153 13.15 13.07 1.83
C ASP A 153 13.77 14.07 2.81
N ASP A 154 12.96 15.01 3.30
CA ASP A 154 13.43 16.11 4.14
C ASP A 154 13.51 15.72 5.62
N PRO A 155 14.52 16.22 6.36
CA PRO A 155 14.58 16.06 7.80
C PRO A 155 13.38 16.75 8.44
N MET A 156 12.69 16.02 9.30
CA MET A 156 11.54 16.49 10.08
C MET A 156 11.87 16.43 11.56
N GLU A 157 11.18 17.23 12.35
CA GLU A 157 11.22 17.11 13.81
C GLU A 157 10.70 15.72 14.23
N ASP A 158 11.22 15.18 15.34
CA ASP A 158 10.91 13.80 15.74
C ASP A 158 9.41 13.57 16.02
N GLU A 159 8.71 14.60 16.52
CA GLU A 159 7.26 14.58 16.74
C GLU A 159 6.49 14.48 15.41
N ASP A 160 6.80 15.38 14.45
CA ASP A 160 6.18 15.38 13.13
C ASP A 160 6.47 14.09 12.35
N LYS A 161 7.68 13.55 12.51
CA LYS A 161 8.07 12.27 11.93
C LYS A 161 7.20 11.14 12.48
N THR A 162 6.96 11.12 13.80
CA THR A 162 6.13 10.10 14.45
C THR A 162 4.68 10.17 13.98
N ILE A 163 4.11 11.38 13.87
CA ILE A 163 2.75 11.60 13.36
C ILE A 163 2.64 11.11 11.91
N ARG A 164 3.60 11.48 11.06
CA ARG A 164 3.63 11.08 9.66
C ARG A 164 3.80 9.56 9.50
N GLU A 165 4.65 8.92 10.29
CA GLU A 165 4.84 7.47 10.27
C GLU A 165 3.56 6.73 10.72
N ARG A 166 2.85 7.25 11.72
CA ARG A 166 1.53 6.74 12.13
C ARG A 166 0.52 6.83 10.98
N LEU A 167 0.39 8.00 10.36
CA LEU A 167 -0.52 8.21 9.23
C LEU A 167 -0.19 7.28 8.06
N ARG A 168 1.08 7.18 7.68
CA ARG A 168 1.57 6.26 6.65
C ARG A 168 1.16 4.82 6.94
N ALA A 169 1.33 4.35 8.17
CA ALA A 169 0.94 3.00 8.58
C ALA A 169 -0.57 2.78 8.45
N LEU A 170 -1.39 3.77 8.81
CA LEU A 170 -2.84 3.72 8.68
C LEU A 170 -3.30 3.67 7.21
N VAL A 171 -2.66 4.45 6.33
CA VAL A 171 -2.96 4.43 4.89
C VAL A 171 -2.57 3.09 4.26
N VAL A 172 -1.40 2.54 4.60
CA VAL A 172 -0.99 1.21 4.14
C VAL A 172 -1.98 0.14 4.63
N ALA A 173 -2.41 0.20 5.89
CA ALA A 173 -3.39 -0.73 6.44
C ALA A 173 -4.76 -0.63 5.74
N PHE A 174 -5.23 0.59 5.48
CA PHE A 174 -6.46 0.84 4.73
C PHE A 174 -6.40 0.23 3.33
N LEU A 175 -5.31 0.44 2.60
CA LEU A 175 -5.12 -0.12 1.25
C LEU A 175 -5.05 -1.65 1.26
N ALA A 176 -4.34 -2.23 2.23
CA ALA A 176 -4.17 -3.67 2.38
C ALA A 176 -5.48 -4.40 2.73
N GLN A 177 -6.37 -3.76 3.49
CA GLN A 177 -7.52 -4.41 4.11
C GLN A 177 -8.84 -3.94 3.51
N ASP A 178 -9.18 -2.67 3.73
CA ASP A 178 -10.50 -2.12 3.45
C ASP A 178 -10.67 -1.75 1.96
N ALA A 179 -9.68 -1.08 1.38
CA ALA A 179 -9.74 -0.63 -0.01
C ALA A 179 -9.42 -1.74 -1.01
N ARG A 180 -8.90 -2.89 -0.56
CA ARG A 180 -8.42 -3.96 -1.43
C ARG A 180 -9.47 -4.45 -2.43
N LYS A 181 -10.69 -4.76 -1.99
CA LYS A 181 -11.74 -5.27 -2.89
C LYS A 181 -12.25 -4.19 -3.85
N PRO A 182 -12.64 -2.98 -3.37
CA PRO A 182 -13.03 -1.90 -4.27
C PRO A 182 -11.96 -1.57 -5.31
N LEU A 183 -10.70 -1.46 -4.88
CA LEU A 183 -9.57 -1.17 -5.76
C LEU A 183 -9.41 -2.23 -6.85
N LEU A 184 -9.44 -3.52 -6.51
CA LEU A 184 -9.34 -4.58 -7.51
C LEU A 184 -10.50 -4.56 -8.50
N ALA A 185 -11.72 -4.30 -8.02
CA ALA A 185 -12.88 -4.18 -8.92
C ALA A 185 -12.72 -3.05 -9.93
N GLN A 186 -12.11 -1.93 -9.53
CA GLN A 186 -11.82 -0.81 -10.41
C GLN A 186 -10.68 -1.09 -11.40
N LEU A 187 -9.58 -1.67 -10.91
CA LEU A 187 -8.42 -1.98 -11.75
C LEU A 187 -8.69 -3.11 -12.77
N GLN A 188 -9.70 -3.96 -12.51
CA GLN A 188 -10.17 -4.97 -13.46
C GLN A 188 -11.16 -4.43 -14.50
N GLY A 189 -11.57 -3.16 -14.41
CA GLY A 189 -12.45 -2.53 -15.39
C GLY A 189 -11.83 -2.50 -16.80
N GLN A 190 -12.64 -2.67 -17.85
CA GLN A 190 -12.19 -2.79 -19.25
C GLN A 190 -11.80 -1.43 -19.92
N GLY A 191 -11.14 -0.53 -19.20
CA GLY A 191 -10.74 0.79 -19.70
C GLY A 191 -9.23 1.01 -19.71
N ARG A 192 -8.70 1.76 -20.69
CA ARG A 192 -7.27 2.18 -20.69
C ARG A 192 -6.85 2.92 -19.43
N GLY A 193 -7.79 3.64 -18.79
CA GLY A 193 -7.55 4.33 -17.52
C GLY A 193 -7.21 3.39 -16.36
N ALA A 194 -7.72 2.14 -16.35
CA ALA A 194 -7.46 1.21 -15.26
C ALA A 194 -5.99 0.74 -15.23
N ALA A 195 -5.41 0.47 -16.39
CA ALA A 195 -4.00 0.11 -16.51
C ALA A 195 -3.07 1.29 -16.14
N GLU A 196 -3.39 2.51 -16.59
CA GLU A 196 -2.62 3.71 -16.23
C GLU A 196 -2.69 4.02 -14.73
N GLN A 197 -3.86 3.82 -14.10
CA GLN A 197 -4.04 3.96 -12.65
C GLN A 197 -3.27 2.88 -11.87
N GLU A 198 -3.33 1.62 -12.32
CA GLU A 198 -2.54 0.53 -11.73
C GLU A 198 -1.05 0.87 -11.82
N ASP A 199 -0.57 1.30 -12.99
CA ASP A 199 0.82 1.67 -13.20
C ASP A 199 1.26 2.81 -12.26
N ALA A 200 0.45 3.87 -12.13
CA ALA A 200 0.74 4.99 -11.23
C ALA A 200 0.77 4.55 -9.75
N LEU A 201 -0.13 3.65 -9.34
CA LEU A 201 -0.11 3.07 -7.99
C LEU A 201 1.14 2.23 -7.76
N ILE A 202 1.50 1.36 -8.72
CA ILE A 202 2.70 0.52 -8.65
C ILE A 202 3.95 1.39 -8.56
N ASP A 203 4.08 2.44 -9.38
CA ASP A 203 5.23 3.35 -9.36
C ASP A 203 5.42 3.97 -7.97
N THR A 204 4.34 4.42 -7.34
CA THR A 204 4.39 4.97 -5.97
C THR A 204 4.76 3.91 -4.93
N LEU A 205 4.15 2.72 -5.00
CA LEU A 205 4.44 1.64 -4.05
C LEU A 205 5.88 1.13 -4.20
N ILE A 206 6.43 1.03 -5.42
CA ILE A 206 7.84 0.72 -5.68
C ILE A 206 8.73 1.81 -5.09
N LYS A 207 8.39 3.10 -5.28
CA LYS A 207 9.13 4.22 -4.67
C LYS A 207 9.11 4.12 -3.14
N ALA A 208 7.96 3.80 -2.53
CA ALA A 208 7.85 3.62 -1.09
C ALA A 208 8.69 2.43 -0.58
N VAL A 209 8.67 1.29 -1.29
CA VAL A 209 9.50 0.11 -1.00
C VAL A 209 10.98 0.46 -1.07
N SER A 210 11.41 1.29 -2.04
CA SER A 210 12.83 1.65 -2.21
C SER A 210 13.43 2.39 -1.01
N LYS A 211 12.59 3.09 -0.24
CA LYS A 211 12.94 3.90 0.93
C LYS A 211 12.58 3.25 2.28
N SER A 212 11.90 2.11 2.26
CA SER A 212 11.41 1.46 3.47
C SER A 212 12.38 0.39 3.99
N SER A 213 12.24 0.03 5.27
CA SER A 213 12.91 -1.15 5.84
C SER A 213 12.39 -2.44 5.17
N ALA A 214 13.10 -3.56 5.33
CA ALA A 214 12.65 -4.84 4.80
C ALA A 214 11.29 -5.29 5.37
N ALA A 215 11.00 -4.99 6.65
CA ALA A 215 9.74 -5.33 7.29
C ALA A 215 8.56 -4.50 6.74
N ASP A 216 8.79 -3.21 6.48
CA ASP A 216 7.76 -2.35 5.89
C ASP A 216 7.57 -2.63 4.39
N ALA A 217 8.65 -2.93 3.68
CA ALA A 217 8.57 -3.41 2.30
C ALA A 217 7.75 -4.71 2.21
N ALA A 218 7.89 -5.61 3.19
CA ALA A 218 7.10 -6.84 3.25
C ALA A 218 5.60 -6.54 3.33
N LYS A 219 5.15 -5.65 4.21
CA LYS A 219 3.74 -5.25 4.31
C LYS A 219 3.20 -4.71 2.97
N ILE A 220 3.94 -3.80 2.33
CA ILE A 220 3.53 -3.23 1.04
C ILE A 220 3.44 -4.33 -0.04
N ILE A 221 4.42 -5.21 -0.11
CA ILE A 221 4.47 -6.23 -1.16
C ILE A 221 3.42 -7.31 -0.91
N GLU A 222 3.42 -7.91 0.28
CA GLU A 222 2.58 -9.05 0.64
C GLU A 222 1.10 -8.69 0.79
N ASP A 223 0.79 -7.48 1.28
CA ASP A 223 -0.59 -7.10 1.57
C ASP A 223 -1.24 -6.26 0.46
N ILE A 224 -0.44 -5.63 -0.42
CA ILE A 224 -0.96 -4.74 -1.48
C ILE A 224 -0.53 -5.23 -2.87
N LEU A 225 0.77 -5.19 -3.18
CA LEU A 225 1.25 -5.38 -4.57
C LEU A 225 0.91 -6.76 -5.13
N VAL A 226 1.06 -7.84 -4.36
CA VAL A 226 0.83 -9.22 -4.84
C VAL A 226 -0.62 -9.53 -5.21
N PHE A 227 -1.56 -8.63 -4.93
CA PHE A 227 -2.96 -8.77 -5.33
C PHE A 227 -3.30 -7.98 -6.59
N LEU A 228 -2.46 -7.03 -6.99
CA LEU A 228 -2.68 -6.25 -8.21
C LEU A 228 -2.53 -7.16 -9.45
N PRO A 229 -3.29 -6.89 -10.53
CA PRO A 229 -3.25 -7.68 -11.77
C PRO A 229 -1.82 -7.96 -12.27
N SER A 230 -0.94 -6.96 -12.25
CA SER A 230 0.45 -7.06 -12.70
C SER A 230 1.31 -8.06 -11.92
N PHE A 231 0.88 -8.54 -10.76
CA PHE A 231 1.61 -9.49 -9.91
C PHE A 231 0.84 -10.79 -9.63
N ASN A 232 -0.40 -10.92 -10.10
CA ASN A 232 -1.28 -12.03 -9.74
C ASN A 232 -1.68 -12.93 -10.93
N ASP A 233 -1.04 -12.75 -12.08
CA ASP A 233 -1.31 -13.54 -13.30
C ASP A 233 -0.51 -14.87 -13.38
N GLY A 234 0.34 -15.18 -12.40
CA GLY A 234 1.16 -16.40 -12.41
C GLY A 234 2.25 -16.44 -13.49
N ARG A 235 2.54 -15.31 -14.14
CA ARG A 235 3.54 -15.16 -15.19
C ARG A 235 4.44 -13.94 -14.95
N PRO A 236 5.71 -13.98 -15.39
CA PRO A 236 6.60 -12.83 -15.27
C PRO A 236 6.04 -11.61 -16.00
N THR A 237 6.00 -10.46 -15.31
CA THR A 237 5.60 -9.17 -15.87
C THR A 237 6.74 -8.17 -15.82
N ARG A 238 6.65 -7.08 -16.61
CA ARG A 238 7.62 -5.98 -16.55
C ARG A 238 7.72 -5.41 -15.12
N ARG A 239 6.57 -5.17 -14.48
CA ARG A 239 6.48 -4.61 -13.12
C ARG A 239 7.01 -5.58 -12.06
N GLY A 240 6.72 -6.88 -12.18
CA GLY A 240 7.31 -7.89 -11.31
C GLY A 240 8.84 -7.96 -11.44
N ASN A 241 9.35 -7.90 -12.66
CA ASN A 241 10.79 -7.87 -12.92
C ASN A 241 11.48 -6.61 -12.37
N GLU A 242 10.85 -5.44 -12.52
CA GLU A 242 11.32 -4.17 -11.97
C GLU A 242 11.42 -4.22 -10.43
N LEU A 243 10.37 -4.71 -9.78
CA LEU A 243 10.34 -4.85 -8.31
C LEU A 243 11.40 -5.83 -7.81
N VAL A 244 11.56 -6.99 -8.47
CA VAL A 244 12.62 -7.94 -8.09
C VAL A 244 14.01 -7.33 -8.29
N HIS A 245 14.26 -6.60 -9.37
CA HIS A 245 15.53 -5.91 -9.58
C HIS A 245 15.84 -4.90 -8.46
N LEU A 246 14.84 -4.11 -8.04
CA LEU A 246 14.97 -3.20 -6.91
C LEU A 246 15.31 -3.96 -5.62
N LEU A 247 14.57 -5.03 -5.32
CA LEU A 247 14.79 -5.86 -4.12
C LEU A 247 16.18 -6.50 -4.11
N LEU A 248 16.66 -7.01 -5.25
CA LEU A 248 18.00 -7.59 -5.37
C LEU A 248 19.09 -6.53 -5.22
N THR A 249 18.86 -5.30 -5.68
CA THR A 249 19.77 -4.16 -5.46
C THR A 249 19.86 -3.82 -3.97
N ARG A 250 18.73 -3.82 -3.26
CA ARG A 250 18.67 -3.62 -1.80
C ARG A 250 19.34 -4.78 -1.05
N ALA A 251 19.07 -6.02 -1.48
CA ALA A 251 19.69 -7.23 -0.96
C ALA A 251 21.21 -7.21 -1.13
N ALA A 252 21.74 -6.75 -2.28
CA ALA A 252 23.17 -6.60 -2.50
C ALA A 252 23.82 -5.62 -1.50
N SER A 253 23.15 -4.50 -1.21
CA SER A 253 23.63 -3.54 -0.23
C SER A 253 23.63 -4.14 1.18
N ALA A 254 22.51 -4.73 1.59
CA ALA A 254 22.36 -5.36 2.89
C ALA A 254 23.34 -6.54 3.08
N LEU A 255 23.59 -7.31 2.02
CA LEU A 255 24.53 -8.43 2.05
C LEU A 255 25.97 -7.97 2.30
N ARG A 256 26.37 -6.79 1.79
CA ARG A 256 27.70 -6.23 2.09
C ARG A 256 27.85 -5.90 3.57
N GLU A 257 26.78 -5.43 4.22
CA GLU A 257 26.75 -5.16 5.66
C GLU A 257 26.77 -6.45 6.48
N ASP A 258 25.98 -7.45 6.08
CA ASP A 258 25.95 -8.78 6.69
C ASP A 258 27.33 -9.45 6.67
N LEU A 259 28.08 -9.30 5.57
CA LEU A 259 29.40 -9.92 5.35
C LEU A 259 30.58 -9.06 5.84
N ALA A 260 30.33 -7.89 6.42
CA ALA A 260 31.36 -6.99 6.91
C ALA A 260 32.35 -7.70 7.87
N PRO A 261 33.64 -7.33 7.86
CA PRO A 261 34.64 -7.92 8.75
C PRO A 261 34.25 -7.69 10.22
N GLY A 262 34.44 -8.70 11.06
CA GLY A 262 34.16 -8.63 12.50
C GLY A 262 32.89 -9.37 12.96
N ARG A 263 31.99 -9.76 12.06
CA ARG A 263 30.85 -10.65 12.37
C ARG A 263 31.24 -12.10 12.07
N ASN A 264 31.45 -12.91 13.11
CA ASN A 264 31.73 -14.34 12.99
C ASN A 264 30.98 -15.12 14.10
N PRO A 265 30.01 -15.98 13.76
CA PRO A 265 29.53 -16.23 12.40
C PRO A 265 28.80 -15.01 11.82
N ALA A 266 28.96 -14.78 10.52
CA ALA A 266 28.19 -13.79 9.78
C ALA A 266 26.72 -14.27 9.64
N SER A 267 25.78 -13.35 9.84
CA SER A 267 24.33 -13.60 9.76
C SER A 267 23.77 -12.82 8.57
N LEU A 268 22.87 -13.43 7.80
CA LEU A 268 22.19 -12.79 6.66
C LEU A 268 20.96 -11.97 7.08
N GLU A 269 20.90 -11.48 8.31
CA GLU A 269 19.73 -10.81 8.89
C GLU A 269 19.21 -9.65 8.04
N GLN A 270 20.09 -8.80 7.50
CA GLN A 270 19.67 -7.62 6.75
C GLN A 270 19.22 -7.98 5.33
N SER A 271 19.94 -8.88 4.66
CA SER A 271 19.65 -9.30 3.28
C SER A 271 18.49 -10.30 3.18
N ARG A 272 18.23 -11.09 4.24
CA ARG A 272 17.21 -12.15 4.25
C ARG A 272 15.82 -11.66 3.89
N GLY A 273 15.41 -10.50 4.41
CA GLY A 273 14.08 -9.94 4.13
C GLY A 273 13.88 -9.67 2.64
N TYR A 274 14.82 -8.96 2.01
CA TYR A 274 14.75 -8.65 0.58
C TYR A 274 14.82 -9.91 -0.31
N LEU A 275 15.70 -10.86 0.04
CA LEU A 275 15.80 -12.14 -0.68
C LEU A 275 14.53 -12.99 -0.54
N GLY A 276 13.89 -12.97 0.63
CA GLY A 276 12.60 -13.62 0.87
C GLY A 276 11.50 -13.04 -0.01
N LEU A 277 11.43 -11.71 -0.12
CA LEU A 277 10.45 -11.01 -0.96
C LEU A 277 10.70 -11.27 -2.46
N SER A 278 11.97 -11.31 -2.89
CA SER A 278 12.31 -11.70 -4.27
C SER A 278 11.87 -13.14 -4.57
N ASP A 279 12.10 -14.08 -3.64
CA ASP A 279 11.65 -15.47 -3.79
C ASP A 279 10.12 -15.60 -3.86
N LEU A 280 9.39 -14.83 -3.04
CA LEU A 280 7.93 -14.77 -3.08
C LEU A 280 7.43 -14.37 -4.48
N LEU A 281 7.99 -13.29 -5.05
CA LEU A 281 7.59 -12.77 -6.35
C LEU A 281 7.96 -13.73 -7.48
N CYS A 282 9.15 -14.32 -7.46
CA CYS A 282 9.60 -15.25 -8.50
C CYS A 282 8.91 -16.62 -8.43
N ARG A 283 8.72 -17.19 -7.23
CA ARG A 283 8.29 -18.59 -7.06
C ARG A 283 6.83 -18.75 -6.67
N ALA A 284 6.41 -18.07 -5.61
CA ALA A 284 5.07 -18.26 -5.07
C ALA A 284 4.01 -17.57 -5.94
N LYS A 285 4.33 -16.36 -6.43
CA LYS A 285 3.46 -15.58 -7.30
C LYS A 285 3.74 -15.77 -8.78
N GLY A 286 4.95 -16.18 -9.14
CA GLY A 286 5.36 -16.29 -10.53
C GLY A 286 5.36 -14.95 -11.28
N ALA A 287 5.33 -13.82 -10.56
CA ALA A 287 5.20 -12.47 -11.08
C ALA A 287 6.49 -11.94 -11.73
N ALA A 288 7.63 -12.56 -11.46
CA ALA A 288 8.94 -12.14 -11.92
C ALA A 288 9.77 -13.32 -12.42
N ASP A 289 10.74 -13.05 -13.28
CA ASP A 289 11.65 -14.04 -13.82
C ASP A 289 12.62 -14.56 -12.74
N PRO A 290 12.55 -15.86 -12.36
CA PRO A 290 13.43 -16.47 -11.37
C PRO A 290 14.90 -16.48 -11.80
N ALA A 291 15.21 -16.32 -13.10
CA ALA A 291 16.58 -16.20 -13.57
C ALA A 291 17.29 -14.97 -12.97
N GLN A 292 16.56 -13.91 -12.60
CA GLN A 292 17.14 -12.76 -11.91
C GLN A 292 17.68 -13.14 -10.52
N LEU A 293 16.91 -13.93 -9.78
CA LEU A 293 17.29 -14.39 -8.44
C LEU A 293 18.44 -15.40 -8.51
N LEU A 294 18.39 -16.33 -9.47
CA LEU A 294 19.50 -17.26 -9.70
C LEU A 294 20.79 -16.52 -10.08
N ARG A 295 20.71 -15.53 -10.98
CA ARG A 295 21.84 -14.67 -11.37
C ARG A 295 22.43 -13.94 -10.19
N PHE A 296 21.59 -13.43 -9.28
CA PHE A 296 22.05 -12.80 -8.06
C PHE A 296 22.90 -13.77 -7.23
N TYR A 297 22.42 -14.99 -6.98
CA TYR A 297 23.21 -15.97 -6.22
C TYR A 297 24.51 -16.36 -6.93
N CYS A 298 24.47 -16.56 -8.26
CA CYS A 298 25.64 -16.92 -9.04
C CYS A 298 26.72 -15.85 -9.06
N THR A 299 26.33 -14.57 -9.07
CA THR A 299 27.26 -13.43 -9.10
C THR A 299 27.66 -12.94 -7.70
N SER A 300 26.88 -13.30 -6.68
CA SER A 300 27.22 -12.99 -5.29
C SER A 300 28.40 -13.84 -4.79
N SER A 301 29.09 -13.36 -3.75
CA SER A 301 30.16 -14.12 -3.09
C SER A 301 29.66 -15.32 -2.27
N LEU A 302 28.34 -15.57 -2.21
CA LEU A 302 27.70 -16.56 -1.35
C LEU A 302 28.02 -18.01 -1.73
N MET A 303 28.34 -18.30 -3.00
CA MET A 303 28.77 -19.65 -3.41
C MET A 303 30.24 -19.95 -3.06
N GLY A 304 31.01 -18.95 -2.64
CA GLY A 304 32.42 -19.10 -2.33
C GLY A 304 32.67 -19.83 -1.01
N LYS A 305 33.65 -20.75 -1.00
CA LYS A 305 34.05 -21.53 0.20
C LYS A 305 34.35 -20.65 1.42
N MET A 306 35.06 -19.54 1.21
CA MET A 306 35.42 -18.61 2.29
C MET A 306 34.19 -17.91 2.88
N THR A 307 33.25 -17.50 2.05
CA THR A 307 32.00 -16.85 2.50
C THR A 307 31.12 -17.84 3.24
N LEU A 308 30.88 -19.02 2.66
CA LEU A 308 30.06 -20.08 3.28
C LEU A 308 30.60 -20.51 4.63
N GLY A 309 31.92 -20.64 4.77
CA GLY A 309 32.55 -21.01 6.04
C GLY A 309 32.39 -19.96 7.15
N ARG A 310 32.14 -18.70 6.80
CA ARG A 310 31.88 -17.62 7.77
C ARG A 310 30.42 -17.53 8.19
N LEU A 311 29.50 -18.04 7.38
CA LEU A 311 28.06 -17.91 7.64
C LEU A 311 27.61 -18.79 8.81
N SER A 312 26.63 -18.28 9.57
CA SER A 312 25.92 -19.06 10.58
C SER A 312 25.24 -20.29 9.96
N GLN A 313 24.98 -21.30 10.78
CA GLN A 313 24.32 -22.53 10.32
C GLN A 313 22.94 -22.27 9.70
N ASP A 314 22.14 -21.39 10.33
CA ASP A 314 20.85 -20.95 9.79
C ASP A 314 21.00 -20.16 8.48
N SER A 315 21.99 -19.25 8.38
CA SER A 315 22.24 -18.51 7.14
C SER A 315 22.67 -19.42 5.99
N ARG A 316 23.46 -20.46 6.26
CA ARG A 316 23.82 -21.49 5.28
C ARG A 316 22.59 -22.26 4.81
N ALA A 317 21.75 -22.74 5.74
CA ALA A 317 20.52 -23.44 5.41
C ALA A 317 19.59 -22.58 4.54
N PHE A 318 19.39 -21.33 4.94
CA PHE A 318 18.59 -20.35 4.22
C PHE A 318 19.12 -20.16 2.79
N PHE A 319 20.42 -19.91 2.62
CA PHE A 319 21.03 -19.72 1.30
C PHE A 319 20.82 -20.94 0.40
N VAL A 320 21.11 -22.15 0.89
CA VAL A 320 20.98 -23.38 0.09
C VAL A 320 19.53 -23.61 -0.34
N ALA A 321 18.59 -23.41 0.58
CA ALA A 321 17.16 -23.55 0.27
C ALA A 321 16.71 -22.54 -0.79
N ARG A 322 17.18 -21.29 -0.74
CA ARG A 322 16.81 -20.26 -1.73
C ARG A 322 17.50 -20.46 -3.08
N LEU A 323 18.76 -20.89 -3.10
CA LEU A 323 19.47 -21.21 -4.34
C LEU A 323 18.77 -22.37 -5.07
N ALA A 324 18.51 -23.47 -4.36
CA ALA A 324 17.77 -24.61 -4.90
C ALA A 324 16.37 -24.19 -5.36
N GLY A 325 15.69 -23.36 -4.56
CA GLY A 325 14.38 -22.83 -4.89
C GLY A 325 14.36 -22.02 -6.18
N ALA A 326 15.32 -21.11 -6.37
CA ALA A 326 15.45 -20.27 -7.56
C ALA A 326 15.74 -21.12 -8.81
N LEU A 327 16.61 -22.12 -8.68
CA LEU A 327 16.94 -23.06 -9.74
C LEU A 327 15.72 -23.87 -10.17
N ALA A 328 15.01 -24.49 -9.21
CA ALA A 328 13.78 -25.22 -9.51
C ALA A 328 12.69 -24.35 -10.14
N ALA A 329 12.62 -23.06 -9.79
CA ALA A 329 11.69 -22.14 -10.42
C ALA A 329 12.06 -21.84 -11.88
N CYS A 330 13.35 -21.74 -12.20
CA CYS A 330 13.82 -21.63 -13.58
C CYS A 330 13.45 -22.88 -14.39
N ASP A 331 13.60 -24.08 -13.82
CA ASP A 331 13.29 -25.36 -14.49
C ASP A 331 11.81 -25.51 -14.84
N ARG A 332 10.93 -24.92 -14.03
CA ARG A 332 9.48 -24.97 -14.25
C ARG A 332 9.03 -24.04 -15.37
N GLN A 333 9.83 -23.04 -15.75
CA GLN A 333 9.47 -22.17 -16.86
C GLN A 333 9.62 -22.93 -18.18
N LYS A 334 8.53 -23.02 -18.94
CA LYS A 334 8.48 -23.71 -20.25
C LYS A 334 9.19 -22.95 -21.39
N SER A 335 10.03 -21.97 -21.06
CA SER A 335 10.75 -21.16 -22.06
C SER A 335 11.94 -21.94 -22.61
N PRO A 336 12.32 -21.75 -23.89
CA PRO A 336 13.58 -22.30 -24.40
C PRO A 336 14.75 -21.86 -23.51
N GLU A 337 15.64 -22.81 -23.21
CA GLU A 337 16.78 -22.57 -22.35
C GLU A 337 17.70 -21.51 -22.98
N SER A 338 17.88 -20.41 -22.26
CA SER A 338 18.82 -19.36 -22.62
C SER A 338 20.26 -19.83 -22.35
N SER A 339 21.20 -19.44 -23.22
CA SER A 339 22.65 -19.66 -23.01
C SER A 339 23.12 -19.18 -21.62
N GLU A 340 22.50 -18.11 -21.11
CA GLU A 340 22.79 -17.57 -19.79
C GLU A 340 22.32 -18.50 -18.67
N LEU A 341 21.12 -19.08 -18.80
CA LEU A 341 20.59 -20.04 -17.81
C LEU A 341 21.47 -21.29 -17.76
N ALA A 342 21.87 -21.82 -18.91
CA ALA A 342 22.79 -22.96 -19.00
C ALA A 342 24.15 -22.65 -18.34
N SER A 343 24.68 -21.44 -18.52
CA SER A 343 25.90 -20.98 -17.84
C SER A 343 25.72 -20.93 -16.32
N MET A 344 24.61 -20.37 -15.84
CA MET A 344 24.30 -20.33 -14.41
C MET A 344 24.14 -21.73 -13.80
N ARG A 345 23.49 -22.67 -14.50
CA ARG A 345 23.40 -24.07 -14.05
C ARG A 345 24.77 -24.69 -13.85
N ARG A 346 25.69 -24.51 -14.81
CA ARG A 346 27.07 -25.01 -14.70
C ARG A 346 27.79 -24.41 -13.49
N GLN A 347 27.67 -23.10 -13.27
CA GLN A 347 28.25 -22.44 -12.10
C GLN A 347 27.71 -23.02 -10.78
N VAL A 348 26.40 -23.30 -10.70
CA VAL A 348 25.81 -23.96 -9.53
C VAL A 348 26.41 -25.34 -9.36
N VAL A 349 26.45 -26.16 -10.42
CA VAL A 349 27.01 -27.52 -10.39
C VAL A 349 28.47 -27.52 -9.92
N ASP A 350 29.30 -26.62 -10.45
CA ASP A 350 30.71 -26.47 -10.04
C ASP A 350 30.83 -26.11 -8.55
N ALA A 351 29.93 -25.26 -8.06
CA ALA A 351 29.87 -24.84 -6.66
C ALA A 351 29.34 -25.92 -5.70
N LEU A 352 28.65 -26.98 -6.18
CA LEU A 352 28.09 -28.02 -5.30
C LEU A 352 29.15 -28.77 -4.49
N SER A 353 30.36 -28.91 -5.04
CA SER A 353 31.52 -29.47 -4.32
C SER A 353 31.86 -28.71 -3.04
N VAL A 354 31.50 -27.43 -2.97
CA VAL A 354 31.67 -26.55 -1.82
C VAL A 354 30.39 -26.49 -0.99
N ILE A 355 29.24 -26.33 -1.64
CA ILE A 355 27.95 -26.09 -0.98
C ILE A 355 27.47 -27.32 -0.19
N LEU A 356 27.53 -28.51 -0.79
CA LEU A 356 26.98 -29.73 -0.17
C LEU A 356 27.66 -30.12 1.14
N PRO A 357 29.00 -30.08 1.29
CA PRO A 357 29.65 -30.33 2.58
C PRO A 357 29.17 -29.39 3.69
N PHE A 358 29.03 -28.10 3.40
CA PHE A 358 28.55 -27.13 4.39
C PHE A 358 27.09 -27.34 4.75
N PHE A 359 26.27 -27.81 3.81
CA PHE A 359 24.87 -28.14 4.06
C PHE A 359 24.72 -29.43 4.87
N ILE A 360 25.48 -30.47 4.58
CA ILE A 360 25.45 -31.73 5.34
C ILE A 360 25.86 -31.47 6.80
N GLN A 361 26.84 -30.60 7.03
CA GLN A 361 27.25 -30.18 8.38
C GLN A 361 26.16 -29.45 9.15
N VAL A 362 25.18 -28.84 8.47
CA VAL A 362 24.02 -28.23 9.13
C VAL A 362 23.10 -29.31 9.72
N ALA A 363 23.20 -30.56 9.25
CA ALA A 363 22.35 -31.68 9.66
C ALA A 363 20.87 -31.28 9.79
N PRO A 364 20.26 -30.72 8.72
CA PRO A 364 18.92 -30.19 8.83
C PRO A 364 17.95 -31.29 9.23
N SER A 365 17.20 -31.07 10.31
CA SER A 365 16.15 -31.96 10.79
C SER A 365 14.86 -31.86 9.96
N ASP A 366 14.80 -30.89 9.04
CA ASP A 366 13.64 -30.58 8.22
C ASP A 366 13.71 -31.28 6.85
N ALA A 367 12.64 -32.00 6.49
CA ALA A 367 12.47 -32.64 5.20
C ALA A 367 12.53 -31.63 4.03
N GLN A 368 12.06 -30.39 4.23
CA GLN A 368 12.11 -29.35 3.21
C GLN A 368 13.55 -28.95 2.84
N ALA A 369 14.45 -28.96 3.81
CA ALA A 369 15.86 -28.70 3.57
C ALA A 369 16.48 -29.83 2.72
N TRP A 370 16.18 -31.10 3.02
CA TRP A 370 16.64 -32.23 2.21
C TRP A 370 16.12 -32.20 0.78
N GLY A 371 14.88 -31.74 0.56
CA GLY A 371 14.36 -31.50 -0.80
C GLY A 371 15.17 -30.45 -1.58
N SER A 372 15.81 -29.49 -0.90
CA SER A 372 16.71 -28.53 -1.54
C SER A 372 17.98 -29.21 -2.07
N CYS A 373 18.53 -30.18 -1.33
CA CYS A 373 19.64 -31.00 -1.80
C CYS A 373 19.29 -31.87 -2.99
N GLU A 374 18.10 -32.48 -2.98
CA GLU A 374 17.63 -33.30 -4.09
C GLU A 374 17.57 -32.47 -5.38
N ILE A 375 16.98 -31.27 -5.32
CA ILE A 375 16.91 -30.34 -6.46
C ILE A 375 18.32 -30.04 -7.00
N LEU A 376 19.27 -29.70 -6.13
CA LEU A 376 20.64 -29.38 -6.53
C LEU A 376 21.35 -30.57 -7.18
N LEU A 377 21.15 -31.79 -6.65
CA LEU A 377 21.74 -33.01 -7.21
C LEU A 377 21.10 -33.40 -8.56
N GLN A 378 19.79 -33.18 -8.73
CA GLN A 378 19.11 -33.38 -10.02
C GLN A 378 19.69 -32.48 -11.11
N THR A 379 20.12 -31.26 -10.77
CA THR A 379 20.79 -30.36 -11.74
C THR A 379 22.08 -30.96 -12.29
N CYS A 380 22.84 -31.75 -11.52
CA CYS A 380 24.02 -32.45 -12.03
C CYS A 380 23.67 -33.41 -13.17
N GLN A 381 22.52 -34.08 -13.09
CA GLN A 381 22.07 -35.01 -14.13
C GLN A 381 21.68 -34.28 -15.42
N GLN A 382 21.11 -33.08 -15.29
CA GLN A 382 20.71 -32.26 -16.43
C GLN A 382 21.92 -31.64 -17.15
N VAL A 383 22.96 -31.24 -16.42
CA VAL A 383 24.18 -30.64 -17.00
C VAL A 383 25.18 -31.71 -17.48
N GLY A 384 25.18 -32.89 -16.84
CA GLY A 384 26.10 -34.01 -17.13
C GLY A 384 25.52 -35.11 -18.01
N GLY A 385 24.31 -34.94 -18.56
CA GLY A 385 23.74 -35.86 -19.54
C GLY A 385 24.41 -35.69 -20.92
N PRO A 386 24.67 -36.78 -21.66
CA PRO A 386 25.37 -36.78 -22.94
C PRO A 386 24.68 -35.97 -24.05
#